data_AF-I2K4N3-F1
#
_entry.id   AF-I2K4N3-F1
#
_cell.length_a   1.000
_cell.length_b   1.000
_cell.length_c   1.000
_cell.angle_alpha   90.00
_cell.angle_beta   90.00
_cell.angle_gamma   90.00
#
_symmetry.space_group_name_H-M   'P 1'
#
loop_
_entity.id
_entity.type
_entity.pdbx_description
1 polymer ?
#
loop_
_entity_poly.entity_id
_entity_poly.type
_entity_poly.pdbx_seq_one_letter_code
_entity_poly.pdbx_strand_id
1 'polypeptide(L)'
;MRIALAILLYISTLFAMEGKEVYEKKCASCHQGYIPMSKLKENFQDYNNTLLKLTAPTLNQLSYRLKKSIGDPKGDNEIHRMEVAAFISEYVLDPDRQKSLCLDEVMQSFETMPSLKGKVSEEELEAVSTYIYDFDEKVVEKNSVQYEGFEKALQKAKREHKIIMLKVMTKDCYYCRKMDRDVMVEKEVVDMLEKDFISVAIDISKTELPLGLKAEFTPSFIFIDENSKVLMNLPGAWNKMDFLDILREAKTKQMEKETK
;
A
#
# COMPACT_ATOMS: atom_id res chain seq x y z
N MET A 1 34.21 -4.29 55.78
CA MET A 1 33.65 -5.28 54.85
C MET A 1 32.33 -4.76 54.31
N ARG A 2 32.29 -4.31 53.05
CA ARG A 2 31.04 -3.95 52.35
C ARG A 2 30.72 -5.12 51.42
N ILE A 3 29.64 -5.82 51.70
CA ILE A 3 29.12 -6.91 50.87
C ILE A 3 28.34 -6.23 49.73
N ALA A 4 28.87 -6.30 48.50
CA ALA A 4 28.16 -5.88 47.32
C ALA A 4 27.26 -7.06 46.87
N LEU A 5 25.94 -6.89 47.04
CA LEU A 5 24.95 -7.81 46.51
C LEU A 5 24.76 -7.49 45.03
N ALA A 6 25.32 -8.31 44.14
CA ALA A 6 25.08 -8.21 42.70
C ALA A 6 23.73 -8.85 42.38
N ILE A 7 22.71 -8.01 42.15
CA ILE A 7 21.41 -8.44 41.63
C ILE A 7 21.60 -8.71 40.13
N LEU A 8 21.65 -9.99 39.74
CA LEU A 8 21.51 -10.39 38.34
C LEU A 8 20.07 -10.11 37.90
N LEU A 9 19.87 -9.02 37.16
CA LEU A 9 18.67 -8.79 36.37
C LEU A 9 18.65 -9.82 35.23
N TYR A 10 17.85 -10.86 35.41
CA TYR A 10 17.50 -11.81 34.35
C TYR A 10 16.56 -11.07 33.39
N ILE A 11 17.12 -10.47 32.34
CA ILE A 11 16.32 -9.94 31.23
C ILE A 11 15.79 -11.16 30.47
N SER A 12 14.57 -11.57 30.79
CA SER A 12 13.82 -12.50 29.94
C SER A 12 13.55 -11.79 28.63
N THR A 13 14.33 -12.07 27.59
CA THR A 13 13.95 -11.71 26.23
C THR A 13 12.76 -12.60 25.87
N LEU A 14 11.55 -12.10 26.11
CA LEU A 14 10.36 -12.56 25.40
C LEU A 14 10.70 -12.45 23.92
N PHE A 15 10.96 -13.58 23.27
CA PHE A 15 11.07 -13.65 21.83
C PHE A 15 9.65 -13.40 21.30
N ALA A 16 9.30 -12.13 21.11
CA ALA A 16 8.10 -11.76 20.39
C ALA A 16 8.20 -12.40 19.01
N MET A 17 7.34 -13.38 18.76
CA MET A 17 7.35 -14.13 17.53
C MET A 17 6.95 -13.22 16.37
N GLU A 18 7.74 -13.23 15.30
CA GLU A 18 7.51 -12.32 14.19
C GLU A 18 6.29 -12.79 13.39
N GLY A 19 5.25 -11.95 13.26
CA GLY A 19 4.02 -12.33 12.54
C GLY A 19 4.24 -12.77 11.09
N LYS A 20 5.33 -12.30 10.45
CA LYS A 20 5.78 -12.76 9.14
C LYS A 20 6.16 -14.24 9.15
N GLU A 21 6.86 -14.70 10.19
CA GLU A 21 7.27 -16.09 10.34
C GLU A 21 6.06 -17.01 10.52
N VAL A 22 5.05 -16.57 11.29
CA VAL A 22 3.78 -17.29 11.45
C VAL A 22 3.07 -17.41 10.10
N TYR A 23 2.95 -16.30 9.37
CA TYR A 23 2.35 -16.28 8.04
C TYR A 23 3.06 -17.25 7.08
N GLU A 24 4.39 -17.19 7.01
CA GLU A 24 5.19 -18.05 6.12
C GLU A 24 4.99 -19.54 6.43
N LYS A 25 4.94 -19.91 7.71
CA LYS A 25 4.80 -21.31 8.14
C LYS A 25 3.38 -21.86 8.04
N LYS A 26 2.36 -21.02 8.28
CA LYS A 26 0.98 -21.49 8.53
C LYS A 26 -0.03 -21.02 7.48
N CYS A 27 0.22 -19.92 6.78
CA CYS A 27 -0.76 -19.25 5.93
C CYS A 27 -0.35 -19.19 4.46
N ALA A 28 0.96 -19.05 4.18
CA ALA A 28 1.50 -18.77 2.85
C ALA A 28 1.29 -19.90 1.83
N SER A 29 1.04 -21.13 2.29
CA SER A 29 0.72 -22.27 1.42
C SER A 29 -0.59 -22.08 0.65
N CYS A 30 -1.53 -21.30 1.19
CA CYS A 30 -2.81 -20.99 0.54
C CYS A 30 -2.89 -19.50 0.15
N HIS A 31 -2.53 -18.61 1.08
CA HIS A 31 -2.57 -17.17 0.87
C HIS A 31 -1.25 -16.69 0.28
N GLN A 32 -1.15 -16.65 -1.04
CA GLN A 32 0.04 -16.07 -1.70
C GLN A 32 0.29 -14.64 -1.21
N GLY A 33 1.56 -14.22 -1.22
CA GLY A 33 1.99 -12.90 -0.72
C GLY A 33 1.50 -11.74 -1.59
N TYR A 34 2.36 -10.75 -1.81
CA TYR A 34 2.00 -9.62 -2.67
C TYR A 34 1.87 -10.04 -4.13
N ILE A 35 0.71 -9.76 -4.73
CA ILE A 35 0.52 -9.77 -6.18
C ILE A 35 -0.05 -8.41 -6.59
N PRO A 36 0.50 -7.74 -7.63
CA PRO A 36 -0.01 -6.45 -8.09
C PRO A 36 -1.51 -6.50 -8.41
N MET A 37 -2.23 -5.45 -8.04
CA MET A 37 -3.69 -5.40 -8.23
C MET A 37 -4.10 -5.43 -9.70
N SER A 38 -3.25 -4.93 -10.60
CA SER A 38 -3.44 -5.08 -12.05
C SER A 38 -3.48 -6.56 -12.47
N LYS A 39 -2.52 -7.36 -11.99
CA LYS A 39 -2.42 -8.80 -12.29
C LYS A 39 -3.53 -9.61 -11.65
N LEU A 40 -3.96 -9.24 -10.45
CA LEU A 40 -5.12 -9.86 -9.79
C LEU A 40 -6.41 -9.61 -10.58
N LYS A 41 -6.63 -8.38 -11.05
CA LYS A 41 -7.80 -8.04 -11.89
C LYS A 41 -7.78 -8.84 -13.18
N GLU A 42 -6.66 -8.85 -13.91
CA GLU A 42 -6.47 -9.67 -15.12
C GLU A 42 -6.82 -11.14 -14.82
N ASN A 43 -6.27 -11.71 -13.75
CA ASN A 43 -6.52 -13.11 -13.38
C ASN A 43 -8.00 -13.43 -13.17
N PHE A 44 -8.73 -12.63 -12.38
CA PHE A 44 -10.13 -12.93 -12.06
C PHE A 44 -11.10 -12.51 -13.17
N GLN A 45 -10.85 -11.38 -13.83
CA GLN A 45 -11.77 -10.80 -14.82
C GLN A 45 -11.59 -11.42 -16.20
N ASP A 46 -10.34 -11.59 -16.65
CA ASP A 46 -10.05 -11.99 -18.03
C ASP A 46 -9.82 -13.50 -18.14
N TYR A 47 -9.30 -14.12 -17.08
CA TYR A 47 -8.90 -15.53 -17.07
C TYR A 47 -9.69 -16.41 -16.10
N ASN A 48 -10.69 -15.88 -15.39
CA ASN A 48 -11.49 -16.65 -14.42
C ASN A 48 -10.62 -17.52 -13.48
N ASN A 49 -9.56 -16.92 -12.93
CA ASN A 49 -8.57 -17.53 -12.04
C ASN A 49 -7.69 -18.64 -12.66
N THR A 50 -7.70 -18.87 -13.98
CA THR A 50 -6.83 -19.91 -14.59
C THR A 50 -5.36 -19.48 -14.73
N LEU A 51 -5.09 -18.17 -14.67
CA LEU A 51 -3.75 -17.59 -14.86
C LEU A 51 -2.85 -17.77 -13.63
N LEU A 52 -3.35 -17.42 -12.45
CA LEU A 52 -2.63 -17.53 -11.18
C LEU A 52 -3.01 -18.77 -10.37
N LYS A 53 -4.16 -19.37 -10.66
CA LYS A 53 -4.69 -20.56 -9.97
C LYS A 53 -4.72 -20.36 -8.45
N LEU A 54 -5.18 -19.19 -8.01
CA LEU A 54 -5.25 -18.86 -6.59
C LEU A 54 -6.28 -19.76 -5.92
N THR A 55 -5.95 -20.28 -4.75
CA THR A 55 -6.86 -21.11 -3.94
C THR A 55 -7.46 -20.33 -2.77
N ALA A 56 -6.89 -19.17 -2.47
CA ALA A 56 -7.35 -18.24 -1.46
C ALA A 56 -6.98 -16.79 -1.86
N PRO A 57 -7.61 -15.77 -1.23
CA PRO A 57 -7.22 -14.38 -1.45
C PRO A 57 -5.75 -14.15 -1.09
N THR A 58 -5.05 -13.29 -1.84
CA THR A 58 -3.67 -12.95 -1.53
C THR A 58 -3.56 -12.08 -0.29
N LEU A 59 -2.37 -12.01 0.29
CA LEU A 59 -2.13 -11.26 1.53
C LEU A 59 -2.44 -9.76 1.37
N ASN A 60 -2.14 -9.15 0.21
CA ASN A 60 -2.54 -7.76 -0.05
C ASN A 60 -4.06 -7.59 -0.23
N GLN A 61 -4.78 -8.60 -0.74
CA GLN A 61 -6.24 -8.56 -0.78
C GLN A 61 -6.83 -8.65 0.63
N LEU A 62 -6.33 -9.56 1.47
CA LEU A 62 -6.77 -9.70 2.87
C LEU A 62 -6.53 -8.41 3.66
N SER A 63 -5.28 -7.92 3.67
CA SER A 63 -4.89 -6.71 4.39
C SER A 63 -5.80 -5.52 4.05
N TYR A 64 -6.04 -5.28 2.76
CA TYR A 64 -6.91 -4.20 2.33
C TYR A 64 -8.39 -4.42 2.66
N ARG A 65 -8.92 -5.62 2.42
CA ARG A 65 -10.36 -5.91 2.57
C ARG A 65 -10.77 -5.90 4.03
N LEU A 66 -10.00 -6.55 4.89
CA LEU A 66 -10.29 -6.63 6.32
C LEU A 66 -10.31 -5.23 6.94
N LYS A 67 -9.29 -4.41 6.68
CA LYS A 67 -9.22 -3.01 7.15
C LYS A 67 -10.30 -2.08 6.61
N LYS A 68 -10.98 -2.47 5.53
CA LYS A 68 -12.05 -1.64 4.94
C LYS A 68 -13.43 -2.09 5.39
N SER A 69 -13.59 -3.37 5.67
CA SER A 69 -14.90 -4.00 5.89
C SER A 69 -15.25 -4.17 7.37
N ILE A 70 -14.29 -3.98 8.28
CA ILE A 70 -14.45 -4.19 9.73
C ILE A 70 -14.32 -2.84 10.43
N GLY A 71 -15.16 -2.59 11.43
CA GLY A 71 -15.06 -1.42 12.30
C GLY A 71 -15.24 -0.08 11.57
N ASP A 72 -14.73 0.99 12.20
CA ASP A 72 -14.59 2.32 11.58
C ASP A 72 -13.13 2.57 11.18
N PRO A 73 -12.79 2.52 9.88
CA PRO A 73 -11.42 2.77 9.41
C PRO A 73 -10.93 4.22 9.61
N LYS A 74 -11.81 5.13 10.04
CA LYS A 74 -11.48 6.53 10.40
C LYS A 74 -11.54 6.78 11.91
N GLY A 75 -11.90 5.76 12.68
CA GLY A 75 -11.97 5.81 14.13
C GLY A 75 -10.58 5.72 14.78
N ASP A 76 -10.57 5.27 16.03
CA ASP A 76 -9.31 5.01 16.73
C ASP A 76 -8.56 3.82 16.09
N ASN A 77 -7.29 4.03 15.75
CA ASN A 77 -6.50 3.04 15.03
C ASN A 77 -6.21 1.78 15.87
N GLU A 78 -6.09 1.91 17.19
CA GLU A 78 -5.85 0.78 18.08
C GLU A 78 -7.11 -0.07 18.20
N ILE A 79 -8.27 0.58 18.40
CA ILE A 79 -9.57 -0.10 18.43
C ILE A 79 -9.82 -0.83 17.12
N HIS A 80 -9.66 -0.16 15.97
CA HIS A 80 -9.88 -0.78 14.66
C HIS A 80 -8.94 -1.96 14.41
N ARG A 81 -7.67 -1.86 14.84
CA ARG A 81 -6.73 -2.99 14.78
C ARG A 81 -7.22 -4.17 15.61
N MET A 82 -7.71 -3.93 16.83
CA MET A 82 -8.23 -4.99 17.69
C MET A 82 -9.46 -5.67 17.08
N GLU A 83 -10.38 -4.91 16.49
CA GLU A 83 -11.57 -5.46 15.82
C GLU A 83 -11.19 -6.34 14.62
N VAL A 84 -10.24 -5.90 13.79
CA VAL A 84 -9.74 -6.71 12.68
C VAL A 84 -9.03 -7.97 13.18
N ALA A 85 -8.20 -7.87 14.22
CA ALA A 85 -7.50 -9.02 14.78
C ALA A 85 -8.46 -10.04 15.42
N ALA A 86 -9.52 -9.58 16.09
CA ALA A 86 -10.57 -10.43 16.62
C ALA A 86 -11.29 -11.20 15.50
N PHE A 87 -11.64 -10.52 14.40
CA PHE A 87 -12.24 -11.18 13.23
C PHE A 87 -11.30 -12.21 12.60
N ILE A 88 -10.03 -11.88 12.39
CA ILE A 88 -9.04 -12.83 11.83
C ILE A 88 -8.95 -14.06 12.74
N SER A 89 -8.87 -13.86 14.04
CA SER A 89 -8.76 -14.94 15.02
C SER A 89 -9.99 -15.85 14.98
N GLU A 90 -11.21 -15.28 15.00
CA GLU A 90 -12.45 -16.06 14.86
C GLU A 90 -12.48 -16.83 13.54
N TYR A 91 -12.17 -16.17 12.42
CA TYR A 91 -12.25 -16.77 11.10
C TYR A 91 -11.22 -17.89 10.88
N VAL A 92 -10.01 -17.75 11.42
CA VAL A 92 -8.95 -18.77 11.32
C VAL A 92 -9.32 -20.01 12.14
N LEU A 93 -9.97 -19.82 13.30
CA LEU A 93 -10.36 -20.92 14.18
C LEU A 93 -11.63 -21.62 13.71
N ASP A 94 -12.65 -20.86 13.32
CA ASP A 94 -13.97 -21.37 12.98
C ASP A 94 -14.47 -20.70 11.66
N PRO A 95 -13.84 -21.02 10.51
CA PRO A 95 -14.11 -20.36 9.23
C PRO A 95 -15.53 -20.61 8.72
N ASP A 96 -16.19 -19.53 8.29
CA ASP A 96 -17.52 -19.58 7.70
C ASP A 96 -17.54 -18.80 6.38
N ARG A 97 -17.92 -19.46 5.29
CA ARG A 97 -18.02 -18.84 3.98
C ARG A 97 -19.01 -17.67 3.98
N GLN A 98 -20.09 -17.75 4.75
CA GLN A 98 -21.11 -16.69 4.84
C GLN A 98 -20.60 -15.44 5.57
N LYS A 99 -19.55 -15.58 6.40
CA LYS A 99 -18.88 -14.47 7.07
C LYS A 99 -17.68 -13.92 6.28
N SER A 100 -17.41 -14.46 5.08
CA SER A 100 -16.29 -13.96 4.27
C SER A 100 -16.52 -12.50 3.86
N LEU A 101 -15.49 -11.67 4.03
CA LEU A 101 -15.50 -10.25 3.64
C LEU A 101 -14.91 -10.01 2.25
N CYS A 102 -14.65 -11.08 1.49
CA CYS A 102 -14.24 -11.00 0.10
C CYS A 102 -15.44 -10.79 -0.83
N LEU A 103 -15.17 -10.31 -2.05
CA LEU A 103 -16.22 -10.16 -3.07
C LEU A 103 -16.80 -11.54 -3.46
N ASP A 104 -18.11 -11.62 -3.65
CA ASP A 104 -18.80 -12.87 -4.00
C ASP A 104 -18.25 -13.48 -5.29
N GLU A 105 -17.95 -12.67 -6.30
CA GLU A 105 -17.39 -13.15 -7.57
C GLU A 105 -16.00 -13.78 -7.37
N VAL A 106 -15.21 -13.24 -6.44
CA VAL A 106 -13.90 -13.79 -6.10
C VAL A 106 -14.06 -15.06 -5.26
N MET A 107 -15.02 -15.08 -4.33
CA MET A 107 -15.28 -16.24 -3.48
C MET A 107 -15.77 -17.45 -4.29
N GLN A 108 -16.45 -17.27 -5.41
CA GLN A 108 -16.82 -18.35 -6.33
C GLN A 108 -15.60 -19.16 -6.82
N SER A 109 -14.41 -18.55 -6.83
CA SER A 109 -13.16 -19.22 -7.22
C SER A 109 -12.50 -20.04 -6.11
N PHE A 110 -12.97 -19.94 -4.86
CA PHE A 110 -12.31 -20.52 -3.70
C PHE A 110 -13.20 -21.50 -2.93
N GLU A 111 -12.58 -22.50 -2.32
CA GLU A 111 -13.20 -23.34 -1.30
C GLU A 111 -13.24 -22.62 0.05
N THR A 112 -14.03 -23.13 0.99
CA THR A 112 -14.02 -22.62 2.37
C THR A 112 -12.66 -22.90 3.02
N MET A 113 -12.12 -21.90 3.72
CA MET A 113 -10.84 -22.04 4.44
C MET A 113 -10.90 -23.21 5.43
N PRO A 114 -9.85 -24.05 5.54
CA PRO A 114 -9.79 -25.08 6.57
C PRO A 114 -9.55 -24.45 7.96
N SER A 115 -10.23 -24.98 8.98
CA SER A 115 -9.99 -24.58 10.36
C SER A 115 -8.56 -24.88 10.81
N LEU A 116 -7.94 -23.90 11.49
CA LEU A 116 -6.67 -24.06 12.18
C LEU A 116 -6.82 -24.22 13.70
N LYS A 117 -8.03 -24.51 14.20
CA LYS A 117 -8.27 -24.76 15.62
C LYS A 117 -7.35 -25.87 16.15
N GLY A 118 -6.61 -25.56 17.21
CA GLY A 118 -5.60 -26.45 17.79
C GLY A 118 -4.29 -26.58 16.99
N LYS A 119 -4.14 -25.89 15.86
CA LYS A 119 -2.91 -25.84 15.03
C LYS A 119 -2.20 -24.50 15.09
N VAL A 120 -2.84 -23.49 15.69
CA VAL A 120 -2.35 -22.13 15.88
C VAL A 120 -2.63 -21.71 17.33
N SER A 121 -1.65 -21.11 18.01
CA SER A 121 -1.80 -20.54 19.35
C SER A 121 -2.42 -19.15 19.31
N GLU A 122 -2.87 -18.64 20.46
CA GLU A 122 -3.37 -17.26 20.59
C GLU A 122 -2.28 -16.22 20.26
N GLU A 123 -1.04 -16.44 20.72
CA GLU A 123 0.11 -15.60 20.38
C GLU A 123 0.44 -15.64 18.88
N GLU A 124 0.33 -16.80 18.23
CA GLU A 124 0.46 -16.93 16.78
C GLU A 124 -0.63 -16.14 16.04
N LEU A 125 -1.87 -16.20 16.53
CA LEU A 125 -3.00 -15.46 15.95
C LEU A 125 -2.82 -13.94 16.09
N GLU A 126 -2.40 -13.45 17.25
CA GLU A 126 -2.15 -12.02 17.45
C GLU A 126 -1.03 -11.51 16.53
N ALA A 127 0.09 -12.24 16.48
CA ALA A 127 1.25 -11.88 15.67
C ALA A 127 0.89 -11.86 14.16
N VAL A 128 0.23 -12.91 13.65
CA VAL A 128 -0.15 -12.98 12.24
C VAL A 128 -1.23 -11.97 11.89
N SER A 129 -2.18 -11.68 12.79
CA SER A 129 -3.22 -10.67 12.58
C SER A 129 -2.62 -9.27 12.42
N THR A 130 -1.66 -8.92 13.26
CA THR A 130 -0.90 -7.67 13.16
C THR A 130 -0.15 -7.59 11.84
N TYR A 131 0.53 -8.69 11.45
CA TYR A 131 1.25 -8.75 10.18
C TYR A 131 0.33 -8.59 8.97
N ILE A 132 -0.84 -9.26 8.94
CA ILE A 132 -1.84 -9.12 7.88
C ILE A 132 -2.39 -7.69 7.83
N TYR A 133 -2.71 -7.09 8.98
CA TYR A 133 -3.25 -5.73 9.05
C TYR A 133 -2.29 -4.69 8.44
N ASP A 134 -1.00 -4.78 8.75
CA ASP A 134 0.01 -3.80 8.30
C ASP A 134 0.56 -4.05 6.89
N PHE A 135 0.20 -5.17 6.25
CA PHE A 135 0.90 -5.66 5.06
C PHE A 135 0.81 -4.71 3.86
N ASP A 136 -0.37 -4.18 3.54
CA ASP A 136 -0.55 -3.29 2.38
C ASP A 136 0.22 -1.96 2.52
N GLU A 137 0.28 -1.39 3.72
CA GLU A 137 1.05 -0.18 4.04
C GLU A 137 2.55 -0.44 3.89
N LYS A 138 3.05 -1.56 4.41
CA LYS A 138 4.46 -1.98 4.25
C LYS A 138 4.82 -2.26 2.80
N VAL A 139 3.90 -2.80 2.01
CA VAL A 139 4.07 -2.98 0.56
C VAL A 139 4.22 -1.63 -0.14
N VAL A 140 3.35 -0.66 0.18
CA VAL A 140 3.44 0.69 -0.39
C VAL A 140 4.75 1.37 0.00
N GLU A 141 5.12 1.33 1.28
CA GLU A 141 6.38 1.91 1.78
C GLU A 141 7.61 1.34 1.07
N LYS A 142 7.63 0.01 0.87
CA LYS A 142 8.76 -0.69 0.27
C LYS A 142 8.85 -0.54 -1.25
N ASN A 143 7.71 -0.56 -1.94
CA ASN A 143 7.67 -0.68 -3.40
C ASN A 143 7.34 0.62 -4.12
N SER A 144 6.90 1.68 -3.43
CA SER A 144 6.65 2.99 -4.04
C SER A 144 7.94 3.82 -4.13
N VAL A 145 7.89 4.85 -4.97
CA VAL A 145 8.91 5.89 -5.04
C VAL A 145 9.10 6.63 -3.72
N GLN A 146 10.32 7.11 -3.49
CA GLN A 146 10.62 8.04 -2.41
C GLN A 146 10.14 9.46 -2.78
N TYR A 147 9.48 10.12 -1.83
CA TYR A 147 8.99 11.49 -2.01
C TYR A 147 9.97 12.49 -1.41
N GLU A 148 10.27 13.54 -2.18
CA GLU A 148 11.13 14.64 -1.76
C GLU A 148 10.32 15.84 -1.29
N GLY A 149 10.92 16.71 -0.48
CA GLY A 149 10.38 18.05 -0.21
C GLY A 149 10.46 18.92 -1.47
N PHE A 150 9.48 19.80 -1.68
CA PHE A 150 9.33 20.54 -2.93
C PHE A 150 10.55 21.40 -3.28
N GLU A 151 11.13 22.11 -2.31
CA GLU A 151 12.31 22.96 -2.53
C GLU A 151 13.53 22.14 -2.95
N LYS A 152 13.72 20.97 -2.32
CA LYS A 152 14.79 20.03 -2.67
C LYS A 152 14.55 19.40 -4.04
N ALA A 153 13.29 19.10 -4.36
CA ALA A 153 12.90 18.59 -5.67
C ALA A 153 13.20 19.60 -6.78
N LEU A 154 12.93 20.90 -6.56
CA LEU A 154 13.24 21.95 -7.52
C LEU A 154 14.74 22.11 -7.77
N GLN A 155 15.56 22.00 -6.72
CA GLN A 155 17.01 22.02 -6.88
C GLN A 155 17.52 20.80 -7.67
N LYS A 156 16.96 19.61 -7.40
CA LYS A 156 17.30 18.38 -8.14
C LYS A 156 16.86 18.45 -9.61
N ALA A 157 15.63 18.88 -9.87
CA ALA A 157 15.08 19.05 -11.21
C ALA A 157 15.98 19.91 -12.10
N LYS A 158 16.48 21.04 -11.58
CA LYS A 158 17.42 21.92 -12.30
C LYS A 158 18.77 21.29 -12.62
N ARG A 159 19.30 20.43 -11.74
CA ARG A 159 20.60 19.77 -11.94
C ARG A 159 20.50 18.55 -12.83
N GLU A 160 19.40 17.82 -12.73
CA GLU A 160 19.21 16.52 -13.40
C GLU A 160 18.33 16.63 -14.65
N HIS A 161 17.81 17.82 -14.97
CA HIS A 161 16.85 18.07 -16.05
C HIS A 161 15.60 17.17 -15.99
N LYS A 162 15.14 16.87 -14.77
CA LYS A 162 13.98 16.00 -14.50
C LYS A 162 12.71 16.80 -14.22
N ILE A 163 11.57 16.21 -14.54
CA ILE A 163 10.23 16.75 -14.23
C ILE A 163 9.91 16.49 -12.76
N ILE A 164 9.34 17.46 -12.06
CA ILE A 164 8.74 17.24 -10.74
C ILE A 164 7.33 16.71 -10.93
N MET A 165 7.04 15.53 -10.41
CA MET A 165 5.68 15.01 -10.28
C MET A 165 5.19 15.31 -8.86
N LEU A 166 4.25 16.24 -8.74
CA LEU A 166 3.61 16.63 -7.49
C LEU A 166 2.27 15.89 -7.34
N LYS A 167 2.23 14.90 -6.45
CA LYS A 167 1.00 14.26 -5.98
C LYS A 167 0.38 15.10 -4.86
N VAL A 168 -0.74 15.72 -5.17
CA VAL A 168 -1.58 16.42 -4.20
C VAL A 168 -2.54 15.43 -3.55
N MET A 169 -2.57 15.34 -2.22
CA MET A 169 -3.34 14.34 -1.50
C MET A 169 -3.83 14.85 -0.14
N THR A 170 -4.66 14.04 0.54
CA THR A 170 -4.89 14.14 1.98
C THR A 170 -4.78 12.74 2.60
N LYS A 171 -4.46 12.66 3.90
CA LYS A 171 -4.34 11.37 4.59
C LYS A 171 -5.62 10.51 4.48
N ASP A 172 -6.79 11.14 4.60
CA ASP A 172 -8.08 10.43 4.65
C ASP A 172 -8.69 10.15 3.27
N CYS A 173 -8.06 10.63 2.20
CA CYS A 173 -8.47 10.43 0.82
C CYS A 173 -8.41 8.95 0.41
N TYR A 174 -9.58 8.33 0.24
CA TYR A 174 -9.72 6.94 -0.22
C TYR A 174 -9.04 6.70 -1.58
N TYR A 175 -9.26 7.60 -2.54
CA TYR A 175 -8.70 7.47 -3.88
C TYR A 175 -7.18 7.61 -3.91
N CYS A 176 -6.61 8.38 -2.98
CA CYS A 176 -5.16 8.54 -2.83
C CYS A 176 -4.53 7.23 -2.35
N ARG A 177 -5.09 6.62 -1.29
CA ARG A 177 -4.63 5.30 -0.81
C ARG A 177 -4.82 4.21 -1.86
N LYS A 178 -5.92 4.27 -2.62
CA LYS A 178 -6.15 3.35 -3.75
C LYS A 178 -5.08 3.52 -4.83
N MET A 179 -4.77 4.75 -5.22
CA MET A 179 -3.73 5.04 -6.22
C MET A 179 -2.36 4.53 -5.76
N ASP A 180 -2.01 4.76 -4.49
CA ASP A 180 -0.74 4.31 -3.92
C ASP A 180 -0.61 2.78 -3.95
N ARG A 181 -1.64 2.07 -3.50
CA ARG A 181 -1.66 0.59 -3.47
C ARG A 181 -1.78 -0.06 -4.85
N ASP A 182 -2.54 0.54 -5.78
CA ASP A 182 -2.87 -0.11 -7.06
C ASP A 182 -1.92 0.30 -8.19
N VAL A 183 -1.27 1.47 -8.11
CA VAL A 183 -0.51 2.06 -9.22
C VAL A 183 0.89 2.50 -8.81
N MET A 184 1.06 3.21 -7.68
CA MET A 184 2.38 3.76 -7.31
C MET A 184 3.39 2.69 -6.87
N VAL A 185 2.94 1.45 -6.66
CA VAL A 185 3.77 0.26 -6.36
C VAL A 185 4.02 -0.62 -7.59
N GLU A 186 3.46 -0.29 -8.75
CA GLU A 186 3.68 -1.05 -9.98
C GLU A 186 5.08 -0.78 -10.50
N LYS A 187 5.86 -1.84 -10.73
CA LYS A 187 7.28 -1.73 -11.11
C LYS A 187 7.51 -0.79 -12.31
N GLU A 188 6.69 -0.90 -13.36
CA GLU A 188 6.81 -0.06 -14.55
C GLU A 188 6.58 1.44 -14.24
N VAL A 189 5.66 1.73 -13.31
CA VAL A 189 5.38 3.11 -12.88
C VAL A 189 6.55 3.64 -12.06
N VAL A 190 7.05 2.85 -11.10
CA VAL A 190 8.20 3.19 -10.26
C VAL A 190 9.44 3.42 -11.11
N ASP A 191 9.76 2.50 -12.02
CA ASP A 191 10.92 2.61 -12.91
C ASP A 191 10.87 3.89 -13.75
N MET A 192 9.69 4.24 -14.28
CA MET A 192 9.51 5.47 -15.06
C MET A 192 9.66 6.72 -14.19
N LEU A 193 9.06 6.73 -13.01
CA LEU A 193 9.16 7.83 -12.06
C LEU A 193 10.60 8.06 -11.59
N GLU A 194 11.34 7.01 -11.21
CA GLU A 194 12.73 7.14 -10.76
C GLU A 194 13.66 7.62 -11.88
N LYS A 195 13.42 7.14 -13.10
CA LYS A 195 14.23 7.50 -14.27
C LYS A 195 14.05 8.96 -14.66
N ASP A 196 12.81 9.42 -14.79
CA ASP A 196 12.49 10.65 -15.51
C ASP A 196 11.93 11.77 -14.60
N PHE A 197 11.56 11.45 -13.35
CA PHE A 197 10.86 12.36 -12.46
C PHE A 197 11.54 12.51 -11.10
N ILE A 198 11.21 13.61 -10.42
CA ILE A 198 11.39 13.79 -8.97
C ILE A 198 9.99 13.81 -8.35
N SER A 199 9.67 12.80 -7.55
CA SER A 199 8.33 12.65 -6.96
C SER A 199 8.21 13.48 -5.67
N VAL A 200 7.12 14.23 -5.55
CA VAL A 200 6.77 15.05 -4.38
C VAL A 200 5.33 14.71 -3.98
N ALA A 201 5.06 14.56 -2.68
CA ALA A 201 3.71 14.41 -2.17
C ALA A 201 3.41 15.53 -1.17
N ILE A 202 2.29 16.22 -1.34
CA ILE A 202 1.84 17.27 -0.41
C ILE A 202 0.44 16.94 0.10
N ASP A 203 0.34 16.90 1.44
CA ASP A 203 -0.93 16.82 2.15
C ASP A 203 -1.52 18.22 2.32
N ILE A 204 -2.53 18.55 1.52
CA ILE A 204 -3.15 19.89 1.52
C ILE A 204 -3.98 20.18 2.77
N SER A 205 -4.18 19.21 3.66
CA SER A 205 -4.75 19.45 4.99
C SER A 205 -3.73 20.02 5.98
N LYS A 206 -2.43 19.96 5.65
CA LYS A 206 -1.33 20.36 6.53
C LYS A 206 -0.46 21.48 5.96
N THR A 207 -0.37 21.57 4.64
CA THR A 207 0.58 22.47 3.98
C THR A 207 -0.02 23.01 2.69
N GLU A 208 0.17 24.30 2.43
CA GLU A 208 -0.27 24.94 1.19
C GLU A 208 0.54 24.44 -0.02
N LEU A 209 -0.09 24.47 -1.20
CA LEU A 209 0.61 24.10 -2.43
C LEU A 209 1.60 25.20 -2.85
N PRO A 210 2.78 24.83 -3.36
CA PRO A 210 3.78 25.79 -3.79
C PRO A 210 3.34 26.51 -5.07
N LEU A 211 4.06 27.58 -5.44
CA LEU A 211 3.87 28.34 -6.69
C LEU A 211 2.46 28.92 -6.88
N GLY A 212 1.67 29.09 -5.81
CA GLY A 212 0.29 29.54 -5.89
C GLY A 212 -0.66 28.54 -6.56
N LEU A 213 -0.26 27.28 -6.65
CA LEU A 213 -1.06 26.21 -7.23
C LEU A 213 -2.32 25.96 -6.39
N LYS A 214 -3.36 25.48 -7.06
CA LYS A 214 -4.61 25.05 -6.42
C LYS A 214 -5.01 23.69 -6.98
N ALA A 215 -5.57 22.86 -6.10
CA ALA A 215 -6.15 21.58 -6.47
C ALA A 215 -7.52 21.46 -5.79
N GLU A 216 -8.56 21.22 -6.58
CA GLU A 216 -9.93 21.07 -6.09
C GLU A 216 -10.23 19.64 -5.65
N PHE A 217 -9.48 18.67 -6.18
CA PHE A 217 -9.72 17.24 -5.94
C PHE A 217 -8.44 16.53 -5.50
N THR A 218 -8.59 15.44 -4.76
CA THR A 218 -7.49 14.54 -4.37
C THR A 218 -7.79 13.08 -4.76
N PRO A 219 -6.79 12.32 -5.28
CA PRO A 219 -5.46 12.82 -5.63
C PRO A 219 -5.53 13.74 -6.86
N SER A 220 -4.56 14.65 -6.99
CA SER A 220 -4.27 15.37 -8.25
C SER A 220 -2.78 15.28 -8.53
N PHE A 221 -2.41 15.19 -9.80
CA PHE A 221 -1.03 15.08 -10.25
C PHE A 221 -0.65 16.31 -11.07
N ILE A 222 0.29 17.09 -10.56
CA ILE A 222 0.80 18.29 -11.21
C ILE A 222 2.24 18.04 -11.66
N PHE A 223 2.51 18.26 -12.94
CA PHE A 223 3.83 18.08 -13.53
C PHE A 223 4.47 19.43 -13.75
N ILE A 224 5.67 19.63 -13.21
CA ILE A 224 6.37 20.92 -13.18
C ILE A 224 7.77 20.72 -13.74
N ASP A 225 8.18 21.57 -14.67
CA ASP A 225 9.54 21.52 -15.22
C ASP A 225 10.59 22.12 -14.26
N GLU A 226 11.86 22.03 -14.64
CA GLU A 226 12.97 22.55 -13.85
C GLU A 226 12.95 24.08 -13.66
N ASN A 227 12.14 24.80 -14.44
CA ASN A 227 11.97 26.24 -14.40
C ASN A 227 10.73 26.66 -13.59
N SER A 228 10.15 25.76 -12.80
CA SER A 228 8.92 25.97 -12.01
C SER A 228 7.68 26.25 -12.87
N LYS A 229 7.67 25.87 -14.14
CA LYS A 229 6.50 26.02 -15.01
C LYS A 229 5.67 24.74 -14.97
N VAL A 230 4.36 24.89 -14.81
CA VAL A 230 3.41 23.77 -14.89
C VAL A 230 3.31 23.28 -16.33
N LEU A 231 3.59 21.99 -16.55
CA LEU A 231 3.41 21.28 -17.81
C LEU A 231 1.97 20.75 -17.93
N MET A 232 1.48 20.13 -16.86
CA MET A 232 0.18 19.45 -16.80
C MET A 232 -0.38 19.48 -15.37
N ASN A 233 -1.71 19.45 -15.25
CA ASN A 233 -2.42 19.26 -13.98
C ASN A 233 -3.62 18.34 -14.23
N LEU A 234 -3.64 17.18 -13.58
CA LEU A 234 -4.63 16.13 -13.80
C LEU A 234 -5.25 15.70 -12.47
N PRO A 235 -6.54 15.96 -12.25
CA PRO A 235 -7.24 15.47 -11.07
C PRO A 235 -7.59 13.98 -11.22
N GLY A 236 -7.74 13.31 -10.08
CA GLY A 236 -8.28 11.96 -9.99
C GLY A 236 -7.23 10.86 -9.81
N ALA A 237 -7.75 9.67 -9.48
CA ALA A 237 -6.98 8.44 -9.46
C ALA A 237 -7.12 7.71 -10.80
N TRP A 238 -6.01 7.15 -11.29
CA TRP A 238 -5.91 6.56 -12.61
C TRP A 238 -5.67 5.05 -12.50
N ASN A 239 -5.88 4.32 -13.59
CA ASN A 239 -5.37 2.95 -13.69
C ASN A 239 -3.88 2.98 -14.12
N LYS A 240 -3.20 1.83 -14.03
CA LYS A 240 -1.76 1.72 -14.36
C LYS A 240 -1.44 2.23 -15.77
N MET A 241 -2.21 1.82 -16.77
CA MET A 241 -1.93 2.15 -18.17
C MET A 241 -2.12 3.64 -18.43
N ASP A 242 -3.25 4.21 -17.99
CA ASP A 242 -3.53 5.64 -18.12
C ASP A 242 -2.45 6.47 -17.42
N PHE A 243 -2.00 6.04 -16.22
CA PHE A 243 -0.97 6.77 -15.50
C PHE A 243 0.39 6.72 -16.21
N LEU A 244 0.77 5.58 -16.79
CA LEU A 244 1.96 5.49 -17.64
C LEU A 244 1.87 6.42 -18.86
N ASP A 245 0.70 6.53 -19.48
CA ASP A 245 0.48 7.45 -20.60
C ASP A 245 0.58 8.92 -20.16
N ILE A 246 0.05 9.26 -18.99
CA ILE A 246 0.20 10.58 -18.38
C ILE A 246 1.67 10.92 -18.17
N LEU A 247 2.49 9.98 -17.66
CA LEU A 247 3.93 10.18 -17.51
C LEU A 247 4.61 10.40 -18.87
N ARG A 248 4.24 9.65 -19.92
CA ARG A 248 4.78 9.85 -21.28
C ARG A 248 4.40 11.21 -21.85
N GLU A 249 3.17 11.66 -21.63
CA GLU A 249 2.71 12.97 -22.09
C GLU A 249 3.48 14.11 -21.41
N ALA A 250 3.71 14.03 -20.10
CA ALA A 250 4.49 15.02 -19.37
C ALA A 250 5.90 15.17 -19.94
N LYS A 251 6.57 14.06 -20.27
CA LYS A 251 7.87 14.06 -20.94
C LYS A 251 7.84 14.71 -22.31
N THR A 252 6.82 14.39 -23.11
CA THR A 252 6.66 14.96 -24.45
C THR A 252 6.53 16.49 -24.37
N LYS A 253 5.74 17.00 -23.42
CA LYS A 253 5.59 18.46 -23.21
C LYS A 253 6.89 19.14 -22.76
N GLN A 254 7.74 18.46 -21.99
CA GLN A 254 9.06 19.00 -21.63
C GLN A 254 9.94 19.15 -22.87
N MET A 255 10.01 18.12 -23.73
CA MET A 255 10.83 18.12 -24.95
C MET A 255 10.37 19.15 -25.99
N GLU A 256 9.06 19.34 -26.18
CA GLU A 256 8.52 20.35 -27.10
C GLU A 256 8.91 21.78 -26.71
N LYS A 257 9.14 22.02 -25.41
CA LYS A 257 9.60 23.31 -24.90
C LYS A 257 11.08 23.54 -25.19
N GLU A 258 11.92 22.51 -25.12
CA GLU A 258 13.36 22.62 -25.42
C GLU A 258 13.62 22.92 -26.91
N THR A 259 12.65 22.63 -27.77
CA THR A 259 12.74 22.84 -29.23
C THR A 259 12.26 24.24 -29.67
N LYS A 260 11.71 25.06 -28.76
CA LYS A 260 11.19 26.42 -29.03
C LYS A 260 11.99 27.48 -28.31
#